data_AF-A0A5K7YP40-F1
#
_entry.id   AF-A0A5K7YP40-F1
#
_cell.length_a   1.000
_cell.length_b   1.000
_cell.length_c   1.000
_cell.angle_alpha   90.00
_cell.angle_beta   90.00
_cell.angle_gamma   90.00
#
_symmetry.space_group_name_H-M   'P 1'
#
loop_
_entity.id
_entity.type
_entity.pdbx_description
1 polymer ?
#
loop_
_entity_poly.entity_id
_entity_poly.type
_entity_poly.pdbx_seq_one_letter_code
_entity_poly.pdbx_strand_id
1 'polypeptide(L)'
;MNRLKKEIEEIRAGWSEDQKVIQAFYTGKGVIITGPSGHDLQEIIREAARAGRPFTLTGMNGLWERRNKDLPPMFQTVSRDKLRTQASELLRHGVIVQCAAVGQKKAQWLDVPGGPFAIGRGKFASMAEKSA
;
A
#
# COMPACT_ATOMS: atom_id res chain seq x y z
N MET A 1 28.11 16.75 -1.00
CA MET A 1 27.10 15.81 -1.55
C MET A 1 27.70 14.41 -1.55
N ASN A 2 27.07 13.38 -0.98
CA ASN A 2 27.63 12.02 -0.98
C ASN A 2 27.49 11.38 -2.38
N ARG A 3 28.44 10.54 -2.78
CA ARG A 3 28.51 9.79 -4.05
C ARG A 3 27.18 9.15 -4.43
N LEU A 4 26.51 8.52 -3.46
CA LEU A 4 25.19 7.90 -3.64
C LEU A 4 24.10 8.91 -4.04
N LYS A 5 24.11 10.12 -3.48
CA LYS A 5 23.14 11.16 -3.85
C LYS A 5 23.34 11.65 -5.28
N LYS A 6 24.59 11.74 -5.73
CA LYS A 6 24.94 12.17 -7.09
C LYS A 6 24.54 11.11 -8.13
N GLU A 7 24.83 9.85 -7.85
CA GLU A 7 24.47 8.71 -8.71
C GLU A 7 22.95 8.56 -8.87
N ILE A 8 22.18 8.82 -7.79
CA ILE A 8 20.71 8.85 -7.84
C ILE A 8 20.18 10.01 -8.70
N GLU A 9 20.77 11.20 -8.60
CA GLU A 9 20.38 12.37 -9.42
C GLU A 9 20.66 12.13 -10.90
N GLU A 10 21.81 11.54 -11.25
CA GLU A 10 22.18 11.24 -12.62
C GLU A 10 21.25 10.20 -13.27
N ILE A 11 20.82 9.18 -12.51
CA ILE A 11 19.84 8.19 -12.96
C ILE A 11 18.46 8.84 -13.20
N ARG A 12 18.05 9.77 -12.32
CA ARG A 12 16.75 10.47 -12.43
C ARG A 12 16.67 11.40 -13.65
N ALA A 13 17.80 11.96 -14.08
CA ALA A 13 17.85 12.89 -15.20
C ALA A 13 17.54 12.24 -16.57
N GLY A 14 17.65 10.90 -16.68
CA GLY A 14 17.41 10.16 -17.93
C GLY A 14 16.01 9.55 -18.09
N TRP A 15 15.09 9.77 -17.15
CA TRP A 15 13.75 9.20 -17.17
C TRP A 15 12.73 10.18 -17.76
N SER A 16 11.80 9.68 -18.59
CA SER A 16 10.68 10.49 -19.08
C SER A 16 9.72 10.88 -17.95
N GLU A 17 8.91 11.93 -18.14
CA GLU A 17 8.01 12.49 -17.12
C GLU A 17 7.08 11.43 -16.46
N ASP A 18 6.68 10.42 -17.24
CA ASP A 18 5.87 9.26 -16.87
C ASP A 18 6.65 8.13 -16.17
N GLN A 19 7.99 8.19 -16.19
CA GLN A 19 8.89 7.25 -15.50
C GLN A 19 9.48 7.83 -14.19
N LYS A 20 9.22 9.10 -13.88
CA LYS A 20 9.70 9.76 -12.66
C LYS A 20 9.06 9.13 -11.40
N VAL A 21 9.75 8.16 -10.80
CA VAL A 21 9.46 7.65 -9.45
C VAL A 21 9.64 8.81 -8.47
N ILE A 22 8.56 9.24 -7.80
CA ILE A 22 8.59 10.45 -6.99
C ILE A 22 9.41 10.28 -5.71
N GLN A 23 9.67 9.06 -5.23
CA GLN A 23 10.67 8.79 -4.18
C GLN A 23 11.02 7.30 -4.09
N ALA A 24 12.17 6.91 -4.64
CA ALA A 24 12.92 5.78 -4.09
C ALA A 24 13.66 6.28 -2.85
N PHE A 25 13.00 6.35 -1.70
CA PHE A 25 13.73 6.52 -0.45
C PHE A 25 14.41 5.21 -0.11
N TYR A 26 15.69 5.10 -0.46
CA TYR A 26 16.59 4.20 0.24
C TYR A 26 16.76 4.75 1.66
N THR A 27 15.88 4.34 2.56
CA THR A 27 16.34 4.18 3.95
C THR A 27 17.33 3.02 3.90
N GLY A 28 18.40 3.01 4.68
CA GLY A 28 19.44 1.96 4.62
C GLY A 28 18.98 0.50 4.89
N LYS A 29 17.67 0.20 4.79
CA LYS A 29 16.99 -1.07 5.07
C LYS A 29 15.90 -1.47 4.05
N GLY A 30 15.64 -0.72 2.96
CA GLY A 30 14.67 -1.12 1.92
C GLY A 30 14.24 -0.01 0.94
N VAL A 31 13.59 -0.39 -0.17
CA VAL A 31 13.11 0.50 -1.25
C VAL A 31 11.59 0.63 -1.21
N ILE A 32 11.09 1.85 -1.05
CA ILE A 32 9.68 2.20 -1.28
C ILE A 32 9.55 2.66 -2.74
N ILE A 33 8.63 2.07 -3.51
CA ILE A 33 8.35 2.46 -4.90
C ILE A 33 7.07 3.30 -4.91
N THR A 34 7.18 4.58 -5.28
CA THR A 34 6.05 5.47 -5.56
C THR A 34 6.03 5.83 -7.04
N GLY A 35 4.97 5.44 -7.75
CA GLY A 35 4.78 5.78 -9.16
C GLY A 35 4.24 7.22 -9.35
N PRO A 36 4.45 7.83 -10.53
CA PRO A 36 4.07 9.22 -10.83
C PRO A 36 2.55 9.49 -10.88
N SER A 37 1.69 8.48 -10.76
CA SER A 37 0.24 8.59 -10.94
C SER A 37 -0.57 8.81 -9.65
N GLY A 38 0.06 9.03 -8.49
CA GLY A 38 -0.66 9.26 -7.22
C GLY A 38 -1.36 8.02 -6.63
N HIS A 39 -1.11 6.83 -7.17
CA HIS A 39 -1.60 5.56 -6.62
C HIS A 39 -0.43 4.69 -6.15
N ASP A 40 0.15 5.05 -5.01
CA ASP A 40 1.05 4.13 -4.32
C ASP A 40 0.24 3.11 -3.48
N LEU A 41 0.94 2.09 -2.99
CA LEU A 41 0.31 1.03 -2.20
C LEU A 41 -0.35 1.59 -0.91
N GLN A 42 0.15 2.69 -0.37
CA GLN A 42 -0.44 3.33 0.81
C GLN A 42 -1.80 3.95 0.47
N GLU A 43 -1.92 4.68 -0.64
CA GLU A 43 -3.18 5.27 -1.10
C GLU A 43 -4.23 4.20 -1.37
N ILE A 44 -3.84 3.11 -2.03
CA ILE A 44 -4.74 1.99 -2.29
C ILE A 44 -5.26 1.37 -0.99
N ILE A 45 -4.39 1.21 0.01
CA ILE A 45 -4.78 0.71 1.34
C ILE A 45 -5.74 1.68 2.04
N ARG A 46 -5.43 2.99 2.02
CA ARG A 46 -6.26 4.04 2.61
C ARG A 46 -7.67 4.04 2.00
N GLU A 47 -7.76 4.04 0.68
CA GLU A 47 -9.05 4.10 -0.02
C GLU A 47 -9.85 2.81 0.17
N ALA A 48 -9.20 1.64 0.18
CA ALA A 48 -9.88 0.38 0.49
C ALA A 48 -10.42 0.35 1.93
N ALA A 49 -9.67 0.85 2.90
CA ALA A 49 -10.13 0.99 4.28
C ALA A 49 -11.31 1.98 4.40
N ARG A 50 -11.24 3.14 3.73
CA ARG A 50 -12.35 4.11 3.63
C ARG A 50 -13.61 3.50 3.01
N ALA A 51 -13.45 2.68 1.98
CA ALA A 51 -14.54 1.97 1.32
C ALA A 51 -15.07 0.78 2.13
N GLY A 52 -14.60 0.55 3.37
CA GLY A 52 -15.04 -0.57 4.20
C GLY A 52 -14.60 -1.95 3.68
N ARG A 53 -13.57 -2.00 2.83
CA ARG A 53 -13.00 -3.23 2.26
C ARG A 53 -11.49 -3.32 2.53
N PRO A 54 -11.03 -3.15 3.79
CA PRO A 54 -9.61 -3.12 4.11
C PRO A 54 -8.91 -4.41 3.68
N PHE A 55 -7.65 -4.29 3.28
CA PHE A 55 -6.82 -5.45 2.98
C PHE A 55 -6.28 -6.10 4.25
N THR A 56 -5.86 -7.35 4.14
CA THR A 56 -4.91 -7.97 5.07
C THR A 56 -3.55 -8.08 4.38
N LEU A 57 -2.49 -8.40 5.14
CA LEU A 57 -1.18 -8.66 4.52
C LEU A 57 -1.21 -9.97 3.70
N THR A 58 -1.91 -10.98 4.21
CA THR A 58 -2.04 -12.33 3.63
C THR A 58 -3.43 -12.90 3.84
N GLY A 59 -3.75 -14.01 3.16
CA GLY A 59 -5.03 -14.71 3.27
C GLY A 59 -6.04 -14.24 2.24
N MET A 60 -7.31 -14.63 2.39
CA MET A 60 -8.35 -14.36 1.38
C MET A 60 -8.54 -12.86 1.08
N ASN A 61 -8.36 -12.00 2.09
CA ASN A 61 -8.42 -10.54 1.93
C ASN A 61 -7.03 -9.90 1.71
N GLY A 62 -6.02 -10.71 1.40
CA GLY A 62 -4.64 -10.28 1.25
C GLY A 62 -4.41 -9.40 0.02
N LEU A 63 -3.43 -8.51 0.11
CA LEU A 63 -3.06 -7.59 -0.98
C LEU A 63 -2.80 -8.32 -2.31
N TRP A 64 -2.04 -9.42 -2.27
CA TRP A 64 -1.73 -10.16 -3.50
C TRP A 64 -2.92 -10.95 -4.01
N GLU A 65 -3.69 -11.55 -3.10
CA GLU A 65 -4.87 -12.35 -3.41
C GLU A 65 -5.97 -11.49 -4.08
N ARG A 66 -6.09 -10.22 -3.70
CA ARG A 66 -7.05 -9.26 -4.27
C ARG A 66 -6.49 -8.39 -5.41
N ARG A 67 -5.21 -8.54 -5.79
CA ARG A 67 -4.53 -7.64 -6.74
C ARG A 67 -5.22 -7.49 -8.09
N ASN A 68 -5.79 -8.55 -8.64
CA ASN A 68 -6.43 -8.51 -9.96
C ASN A 68 -7.78 -7.78 -9.95
N LYS A 69 -8.42 -7.69 -8.78
CA LYS A 69 -9.74 -7.08 -8.61
C LYS A 69 -9.66 -5.64 -8.11
N ASP A 70 -8.79 -5.40 -7.13
CA ASP A 70 -8.82 -4.16 -6.35
C ASP A 70 -7.57 -3.29 -6.52
N LEU A 71 -6.50 -3.81 -7.15
CA LEU A 71 -5.27 -3.05 -7.37
C LEU A 71 -5.11 -2.64 -8.85
N PRO A 72 -4.51 -1.47 -9.14
CA PRO A 72 -4.20 -1.03 -10.49
C PRO A 72 -3.32 -2.04 -11.27
N PRO A 73 -3.34 -2.00 -12.62
CA PRO A 73 -2.61 -2.96 -13.46
C PRO A 73 -1.13 -3.14 -13.11
N MET A 74 -0.46 -2.06 -12.67
CA MET A 74 0.95 -2.10 -12.27
C MET A 74 1.26 -3.10 -11.14
N PHE A 75 0.27 -3.46 -10.31
CA PHE A 75 0.43 -4.44 -9.22
C PHE A 75 0.02 -5.86 -9.61
N GLN A 76 -0.64 -6.06 -10.75
CA GLN A 76 -1.11 -7.37 -11.18
C GLN A 76 0.04 -8.28 -11.64
N THR A 77 1.08 -7.67 -12.19
CA THR A 77 2.33 -8.32 -12.63
C THR A 77 3.36 -8.47 -11.52
N VAL A 78 3.13 -7.87 -10.34
CA VAL A 78 4.04 -7.94 -9.19
C VAL A 78 3.93 -9.32 -8.54
N SER A 79 5.08 -9.94 -8.29
CA SER A 79 5.12 -11.22 -7.59
C SER A 79 4.58 -11.09 -6.16
N ARG A 80 4.06 -12.20 -5.64
CA ARG A 80 3.53 -12.27 -4.27
C ARG A 80 4.52 -11.74 -3.24
N ASP A 81 5.75 -12.23 -3.32
CA ASP A 81 6.77 -11.92 -2.33
C ASP A 81 7.20 -10.45 -2.44
N LYS A 82 7.26 -9.88 -3.65
CA LYS A 82 7.60 -8.46 -3.84
C LYS A 82 6.51 -7.54 -3.28
N LEU A 83 5.23 -7.83 -3.55
CA LEU A 83 4.12 -7.02 -3.03
C LEU A 83 4.02 -7.11 -1.50
N ARG A 84 4.22 -8.30 -0.93
CA ARG A 84 4.24 -8.50 0.53
C ARG A 84 5.43 -7.80 1.17
N THR A 85 6.62 -7.89 0.59
CA THR A 85 7.80 -7.16 1.07
C THR A 85 7.54 -5.66 1.06
N GLN A 86 6.97 -5.12 -0.01
CA GLN A 86 6.62 -3.70 -0.08
C GLN A 86 5.63 -3.30 1.04
N ALA A 87 4.57 -4.07 1.27
CA ALA A 87 3.62 -3.81 2.35
C ALA A 87 4.26 -3.93 3.75
N SER A 88 5.08 -4.95 3.97
CA SER A 88 5.83 -5.14 5.22
C SER A 88 6.78 -3.99 5.51
N GLU A 89 7.42 -3.43 4.48
CA GLU A 89 8.27 -2.25 4.62
C GLU A 89 7.47 -1.01 4.99
N LEU A 90 6.29 -0.80 4.41
CA LEU A 90 5.39 0.30 4.79
C LEU A 90 4.91 0.16 6.25
N LEU A 91 4.60 -1.06 6.71
CA LEU A 91 4.28 -1.36 8.11
C LEU A 91 5.46 -1.04 9.03
N ARG A 92 6.66 -1.51 8.66
CA ARG A 92 7.90 -1.29 9.42
C ARG A 92 8.22 0.20 9.59
N HIS A 93 7.85 1.01 8.61
CA HIS A 93 8.04 2.46 8.62
C HIS A 93 6.85 3.26 9.18
N GLY A 94 5.78 2.59 9.61
CA GLY A 94 4.58 3.26 10.15
C GLY A 94 3.79 4.06 9.11
N VAL A 95 4.04 3.83 7.82
CA VAL A 95 3.32 4.48 6.71
C VAL A 95 1.91 3.89 6.58
N ILE A 96 1.80 2.60 6.88
CA ILE A 96 0.55 1.89 7.13
C ILE A 96 0.63 1.20 8.50
N VAL A 97 -0.51 0.79 9.03
CA VAL A 97 -0.64 0.08 10.31
C VAL A 97 -1.48 -1.16 10.15
N GLN A 98 -1.26 -2.13 11.05
CA GLN A 98 -2.13 -3.29 11.20
C GLN A 98 -3.01 -3.08 12.42
N CYS A 99 -4.33 -3.14 12.22
CA CYS A 99 -5.33 -2.82 13.23
C CYS A 99 -6.41 -3.90 13.34
N ALA A 100 -7.10 -3.92 14.48
CA ALA A 100 -8.27 -4.74 14.67
C ALA A 100 -9.51 -3.93 14.28
N ALA A 101 -10.45 -4.56 13.58
CA ALA A 101 -11.75 -3.95 13.40
C ALA A 101 -12.50 -3.88 14.74
N VAL A 102 -13.48 -2.98 14.84
CA VAL A 102 -14.28 -2.82 16.06
C VAL A 102 -14.87 -4.16 16.47
N GLY A 103 -14.67 -4.54 17.74
CA GLY A 103 -15.15 -5.81 18.30
C GLY A 103 -14.30 -7.04 17.94
N GLN A 104 -13.28 -6.92 17.09
CA GLN A 104 -12.35 -8.02 16.81
C GLN A 104 -11.14 -7.95 17.74
N LYS A 105 -10.67 -9.11 18.21
CA LYS A 105 -9.43 -9.22 19.01
C LYS A 105 -8.16 -9.24 18.17
N LYS A 106 -8.27 -9.67 16.91
CA LYS A 106 -7.12 -9.87 16.02
C LYS A 106 -6.85 -8.61 15.20
N ALA A 107 -5.66 -8.03 15.38
CA ALA A 107 -5.16 -7.01 14.47
C ALA A 107 -4.70 -7.68 13.17
N GLN A 108 -5.46 -7.49 12.09
CA GLN A 108 -5.17 -8.11 10.78
C GLN A 108 -5.41 -7.18 9.60
N TRP A 109 -6.14 -6.09 9.81
CA TRP A 109 -6.57 -5.18 8.77
C TRP A 109 -5.52 -4.09 8.56
N LEU A 110 -5.21 -3.83 7.30
CA LEU A 110 -4.31 -2.77 6.88
C LEU A 110 -5.11 -1.47 6.74
N ASP A 111 -4.56 -0.41 7.30
CA ASP A 111 -5.05 0.95 7.18
C ASP A 111 -3.86 1.92 7.28
N VAL A 112 -4.07 3.21 7.05
CA VAL A 112 -3.07 4.24 7.35
C VAL A 112 -3.21 4.72 8.79
N PRO A 113 -2.16 5.30 9.40
CA PRO A 113 -2.31 6.03 10.67
C PRO A 113 -3.45 7.06 10.58
N GLY A 114 -4.37 7.05 11.55
CA GLY A 114 -5.55 7.92 11.54
C GLY A 114 -6.68 7.49 10.62
N GLY A 115 -6.51 6.42 9.85
CA GLY A 115 -7.56 5.82 9.02
C GLY A 115 -8.70 5.20 9.84
N PRO A 116 -9.86 4.93 9.20
CA PRO A 116 -11.08 4.57 9.90
C PRO A 116 -10.94 3.30 10.77
N PHE A 117 -10.29 2.24 10.28
CA PHE A 117 -10.05 1.03 11.06
C PHE A 117 -8.95 1.26 12.10
N ALA A 118 -7.90 2.02 11.76
CA ALA A 118 -6.83 2.36 12.69
C ALA A 118 -7.33 3.10 13.95
N ILE A 119 -8.35 3.96 13.81
CA ILE A 119 -8.97 4.70 14.93
C ILE A 119 -10.18 4.00 15.55
N GLY A 120 -10.46 2.75 15.17
CA GLY A 120 -11.57 1.98 15.73
C GLY A 120 -12.96 2.49 15.33
N ARG A 121 -13.10 3.10 14.15
CA ARG A 121 -14.39 3.58 13.60
C ARG A 121 -14.77 2.93 12.27
N GLY A 122 -13.89 2.11 11.71
CA GLY A 122 -14.08 1.42 10.45
C GLY A 122 -15.27 0.48 10.50
N LYS A 123 -16.10 0.54 9.46
CA LYS A 123 -17.22 -0.37 9.23
C LYS A 123 -16.95 -1.13 7.94
N PHE A 124 -17.16 -2.43 7.95
CA PHE A 124 -17.12 -3.20 6.71
C PHE A 124 -18.30 -2.79 5.83
N ALA A 125 -18.05 -2.65 4.53
CA ALA A 125 -19.13 -2.49 3.57
C ALA A 125 -20.07 -3.71 3.69
N SER A 126 -21.36 -3.47 3.94
CA SER A 126 -22.36 -4.54 3.99
C SER A 126 -22.42 -5.25 2.64
N MET A 127 -22.63 -6.57 2.63
CA MET A 127 -23.09 -7.28 1.43
C MET A 127 -24.54 -6.88 1.14
N ALA A 128 -24.78 -5.67 0.66
CA ALA A 128 -26.09 -5.20 0.23
C ALA A 128 -25.91 -4.11 -0.82
N GLU A 129 -25.70 -4.52 -2.07
CA GLU A 129 -26.10 -3.80 -3.29
C GLU A 129 -25.90 -4.72 -4.53
N LYS A 130 -26.58 -5.87 -4.48
CA LYS A 130 -27.09 -6.56 -5.68
C LYS A 130 -28.57 -6.85 -5.44
N SER A 131 -29.36 -5.79 -5.37
CA SER A 131 -30.82 -5.86 -5.41
C SER A 131 -31.35 -4.52 -5.93
N ALA A 132 -31.20 -4.31 -7.23
CA ALA A 132 -32.08 -3.53 -8.10
C ALA A 132 -31.76 -3.90 -9.54
#